data_AF-A0A382Y2V1-F1
#
_entry.id   AF-A0A382Y2V1-F1
#
_cell.length_a   1.000
_cell.length_b   1.000
_cell.length_c   1.000
_cell.angle_alpha   90.00
_cell.angle_beta   90.00
_cell.angle_gamma   90.00
#
_symmetry.space_group_name_H-M   'P 1'
#
loop_
_entity.id
_entity.type
_entity.pdbx_description
1 polymer ?
#
loop_
_entity_poly.entity_id
_entity_poly.type
_entity_poly.pdbx_seq_one_letter_code
_entity_poly.pdbx_strand_id
1 'polypeptide(L)'
;MSSSISLFFIVTRIQESMKTSFQNTVAGVDSVVAARGGDLQILLNTVFLIGQPSQTIEWETFKNVQSMEDVNFSIPITLGDSHKGYKVLG
;
A
#
# COMPACT_ATOMS: atom_id res chain seq x y z
N MET A 1 17.18 3.56 32.30
CA MET A 1 16.81 2.17 31.95
C MET A 1 15.32 1.98 31.69
N SER A 2 14.41 2.45 32.57
CA SER A 2 12.95 2.30 32.36
C SER A 2 12.43 2.91 31.05
N SER A 3 12.92 4.09 30.64
CA SER A 3 12.44 4.77 29.43
C SER A 3 12.87 4.07 28.14
N SER A 4 14.08 3.49 28.09
CA SER A 4 14.60 2.78 26.91
C SER A 4 13.85 1.48 26.65
N ILE A 5 13.51 0.76 27.73
CA ILE A 5 12.72 -0.48 27.67
C ILE A 5 11.30 -0.17 27.19
N SER A 6 10.67 0.88 27.73
CA SER A 6 9.36 1.34 27.28
C SER A 6 9.34 1.72 25.79
N LEU A 7 10.34 2.48 25.33
CA LEU A 7 10.45 2.86 23.92
C LEU A 7 10.59 1.64 23.01
N PHE A 8 11.47 0.70 23.38
CA PHE A 8 11.65 -0.54 22.63
C PHE A 8 10.33 -1.32 22.51
N PHE A 9 9.62 -1.52 23.63
CA PHE A 9 8.32 -2.20 23.62
C PHE A 9 7.28 -1.49 22.73
N ILE A 10 7.22 -0.16 22.77
CA ILE A 10 6.27 0.61 21.95
C ILE A 10 6.59 0.42 20.45
N VAL A 11 7.85 0.54 20.05
CA VAL A 11 8.27 0.36 18.65
C VAL A 11 7.97 -1.05 18.17
N THR A 12 8.32 -2.07 18.97
CA THR A 12 8.03 -3.47 18.62
C THR A 12 6.52 -3.72 18.49
N ARG A 13 5.71 -3.16 19.41
CA ARG A 13 4.25 -3.32 19.35
C ARG A 13 3.64 -2.65 18.13
N ILE A 14 4.15 -1.49 17.72
CA ILE A 14 3.74 -0.83 16.48
C ILE A 14 4.08 -1.70 15.27
N GLN A 15 5.30 -2.23 15.23
CA GLN A 15 5.75 -3.11 14.15
C GLN A 15 4.90 -4.37 14.02
N GLU A 16 4.60 -5.04 15.14
CA GLU A 16 3.70 -6.21 15.17
C GLU A 16 2.29 -5.85 14.69
N SER A 17 1.73 -4.74 15.19
CA SER A 17 0.37 -4.31 14.82
C SER A 17 0.29 -3.94 13.34
N MET A 18 1.34 -3.35 12.77
CA MET A 18 1.48 -3.09 11.34
C MET A 18 1.54 -4.39 10.53
N LYS A 19 2.33 -5.38 10.98
CA LYS A 19 2.41 -6.69 10.33
C LYS A 19 1.06 -7.41 10.33
N THR A 20 0.35 -7.41 11.46
CA THR A 20 -0.99 -8.00 11.56
C THR A 20 -2.01 -7.26 10.69
N SER A 21 -1.99 -5.92 10.70
CA SER A 21 -2.89 -5.14 9.83
C SER A 21 -2.61 -5.40 8.35
N PHE A 22 -1.33 -5.54 7.96
CA PHE A 22 -0.94 -5.91 6.61
C PHE A 22 -1.52 -7.28 6.21
N GLN A 23 -1.32 -8.30 7.05
CA GLN A 23 -1.84 -9.65 6.79
C GLN A 23 -3.38 -9.67 6.67
N ASN A 24 -4.08 -8.85 7.44
CA ASN A 24 -5.54 -8.78 7.40
C ASN A 24 -6.07 -8.00 6.18
N THR A 25 -5.43 -6.90 5.78
CA THR A 25 -5.90 -6.07 4.64
C THR A 25 -5.55 -6.68 3.28
N VAL A 26 -4.44 -7.42 3.19
CA VAL A 26 -3.99 -8.08 1.93
C VAL A 26 -4.52 -9.52 1.83
N ALA A 27 -5.31 -9.98 2.79
CA ALA A 27 -5.97 -11.29 2.71
C ALA A 27 -6.90 -11.32 1.49
N GLY A 28 -6.52 -12.09 0.46
CA GLY A 28 -7.26 -12.20 -0.81
C GLY A 28 -6.67 -11.40 -1.98
N VAL A 29 -5.50 -10.76 -1.82
CA VAL A 29 -4.75 -10.12 -2.91
C VAL A 29 -3.41 -10.85 -3.09
N ASP A 30 -3.22 -11.47 -4.26
CA ASP A 30 -2.01 -12.25 -4.55
C ASP A 30 -0.82 -11.37 -4.94
N SER A 31 -1.07 -10.19 -5.54
CA SER A 31 -0.02 -9.28 -5.99
C SER A 31 -0.47 -7.82 -6.06
N VAL A 32 0.47 -6.90 -5.80
CA VAL A 32 0.29 -5.45 -5.93
C VAL A 32 1.16 -4.96 -7.07
N VAL A 33 0.56 -4.25 -8.03
CA VAL A 33 1.26 -3.66 -9.17
C VAL A 33 1.25 -2.14 -9.03
N ALA A 34 2.44 -1.53 -9.01
CA ALA A 34 2.61 -0.08 -8.91
C ALA A 34 3.69 0.40 -9.91
N ALA A 35 3.71 1.70 -10.21
CA ALA A 35 4.79 2.27 -11.00
C ALA A 35 6.12 2.17 -10.23
N ARG A 36 7.24 2.33 -10.94
CA ARG A 36 8.59 2.24 -10.35
C ARG A 36 8.70 3.11 -9.10
N GLY A 37 9.12 2.49 -7.99
CA GLY A 37 9.26 3.09 -6.68
C GLY A 37 9.95 2.11 -5.72
N GLY A 38 10.13 2.50 -4.46
CA GLY A 38 10.66 1.59 -3.44
C GLY A 38 9.58 0.63 -2.94
N ASP A 39 9.91 -0.65 -2.81
CA ASP A 39 8.96 -1.72 -2.42
C ASP A 39 8.19 -1.39 -1.13
N LEU A 40 8.89 -0.87 -0.11
CA LEU A 40 8.26 -0.46 1.15
C LEU A 40 7.30 0.71 0.97
N GLN A 41 7.64 1.67 0.10
CA GLN A 41 6.79 2.83 -0.17
C GLN A 41 5.52 2.41 -0.92
N ILE A 42 5.65 1.53 -1.91
CA ILE A 42 4.53 0.93 -2.63
C ILE A 42 3.62 0.18 -1.65
N LEU A 43 4.20 -0.64 -0.77
CA LEU A 43 3.46 -1.41 0.23
C LEU A 43 2.68 -0.51 1.19
N LEU A 44 3.38 0.44 1.82
CA LEU A 44 2.78 1.34 2.82
C LEU A 44 1.71 2.24 2.20
N ASN A 45 1.94 2.72 0.98
CA ASN A 45 0.97 3.56 0.30
C ASN A 45 -0.24 2.76 -0.20
N THR A 46 -0.07 1.49 -0.59
CA THR A 46 -1.18 0.65 -1.06
C THR A 46 -2.07 0.19 0.10
N VAL A 47 -1.46 -0.27 1.20
CA VAL A 47 -2.20 -0.89 2.31
C VAL A 47 -2.66 0.14 3.33
N PHE A 48 -1.83 1.13 3.63
CA PHE A 48 -2.09 2.11 4.69
C PHE A 48 -2.38 3.50 4.16
N LEU A 49 -2.27 3.73 2.84
CA LEU A 49 -2.39 5.06 2.24
C LEU A 49 -1.40 6.09 2.83
N ILE A 50 -0.32 5.62 3.48
CA ILE A 50 0.70 6.46 4.12
C ILE A 50 1.81 6.77 3.12
N GLY A 51 2.23 8.04 3.08
CA GLY A 51 3.32 8.51 2.23
C GLY A 51 2.86 9.26 0.99
N GLN A 52 3.84 9.70 0.19
CA GLN A 52 3.59 10.32 -1.10
C GLN A 52 3.26 9.23 -2.14
N PRO A 53 2.21 9.41 -2.96
CA PRO A 53 1.90 8.46 -4.01
C PRO A 53 3.10 8.30 -4.95
N SER A 54 3.44 7.05 -5.28
CA SER A 54 4.34 6.78 -6.40
C SER A 54 3.71 7.31 -7.68
N GLN A 55 4.49 7.38 -8.77
CA GLN A 55 3.92 7.64 -10.08
C GLN A 55 2.73 6.70 -10.33
N THR A 56 1.71 7.19 -11.04
CA THR A 56 0.55 6.39 -11.40
C THR A 56 0.93 5.52 -12.61
N ILE A 57 0.39 4.30 -12.68
CA ILE A 57 0.53 3.46 -13.87
C ILE A 57 -0.34 4.06 -14.99
N GLU A 58 0.19 4.11 -16.21
CA GLU A 58 -0.60 4.55 -17.36
C GLU A 58 -1.81 3.63 -17.59
N TRP A 59 -2.95 4.21 -17.99
CA TRP A 59 -4.18 3.44 -18.22
C TRP A 59 -4.01 2.29 -19.21
N GLU A 60 -3.18 2.47 -20.24
CA GLU A 60 -2.88 1.41 -21.20
C GLU A 60 -2.13 0.23 -20.56
N THR A 61 -1.22 0.51 -19.62
CA THR A 61 -0.52 -0.53 -18.86
C THR A 61 -1.49 -1.30 -17.95
N PHE A 62 -2.46 -0.62 -17.33
CA PHE A 62 -3.52 -1.29 -16.57
C PHE A 62 -4.32 -2.27 -17.45
N LYS A 63 -4.75 -1.83 -18.64
CA LYS A 63 -5.48 -2.70 -19.58
C LYS A 63 -4.63 -3.91 -20.01
N ASN A 64 -3.34 -3.71 -20.24
CA ASN A 64 -2.43 -4.80 -20.61
C ASN A 64 -2.33 -5.84 -19.49
N VAL A 65 -2.19 -5.40 -18.24
CA VAL A 65 -2.17 -6.30 -17.06
C VAL A 65 -3.52 -7.00 -16.91
N GLN A 66 -4.63 -6.29 -17.04
CA GLN A 66 -5.97 -6.88 -16.95
C GLN A 66 -6.23 -7.93 -18.05
N SER A 67 -5.58 -7.80 -19.22
CA SER A 67 -5.73 -8.75 -20.33
C SER A 67 -4.89 -10.03 -20.19
N MET A 68 -4.04 -10.14 -19.17
CA MET A 68 -3.24 -11.34 -18.92
C MET A 68 -4.12 -12.49 -18.43
N GLU A 69 -3.91 -13.70 -18.94
CA GLU A 69 -4.68 -14.91 -18.57
C GLU A 69 -4.52 -15.28 -17.09
N ASP A 70 -3.39 -14.91 -16.47
CA ASP A 70 -3.10 -15.13 -15.06
C ASP A 70 -3.84 -14.15 -14.11
N VAL A 71 -4.52 -13.13 -14.64
CA VAL A 71 -5.22 -12.10 -13.84
C VAL A 71 -6.72 -12.41 -13.79
N ASN A 72 -7.15 -13.03 -12.69
CA ASN A 72 -8.56 -13.37 -12.49
C ASN A 72 -9.46 -12.12 -12.25
N PHE A 73 -8.98 -11.16 -11.48
CA PHE A 73 -9.64 -9.86 -11.31
C PHE A 73 -8.60 -8.77 -11.00
N SER A 74 -8.90 -7.53 -11.36
CA SER A 74 -8.06 -6.38 -11.04
C SER A 74 -8.91 -5.17 -10.65
N ILE A 75 -8.44 -4.39 -9.69
CA ILE A 75 -9.09 -3.16 -9.24
C ILE A 75 -8.09 -2.02 -9.48
N PRO A 76 -8.41 -1.06 -10.38
CA PRO A 76 -7.57 0.13 -10.51
C PRO A 76 -7.75 0.98 -9.27
N ILE A 77 -6.64 1.33 -8.62
CA ILE A 77 -6.64 2.26 -7.48
C ILE A 77 -5.66 3.37 -7.82
N THR A 78 -6.18 4.57 -8.06
CA THR A 78 -5.33 5.76 -8.17
C THR A 78 -5.45 6.58 -6.89
N LEU A 79 -4.32 6.82 -6.25
CA LEU A 79 -4.21 7.82 -5.18
C LEU A 79 -3.97 9.16 -5.86
N GLY A 80 -5.08 9.80 -6.26
CA GLY A 80 -5.07 11.08 -6.95
C GLY A 80 -4.87 12.24 -5.98
N ASP A 81 -5.36 13.42 -6.39
CA ASP A 81 -5.24 14.65 -5.64
C ASP A 81 -5.85 14.56 -4.24
N SER A 82 -5.26 15.31 -3.31
CA SER A 82 -5.86 15.52 -2.00
C SER A 82 -6.83 16.69 -2.10
N HIS A 83 -8.14 16.45 -1.93
CA HIS A 83 -9.10 17.53 -1.80
C HIS A 83 -9.43 17.74 -0.33
N LYS A 84 -9.16 18.94 0.21
CA LYS A 84 -9.40 19.30 1.61
C LYS A 84 -8.74 18.35 2.64
N GLY A 85 -7.56 17.83 2.32
CA GLY A 85 -6.81 16.93 3.21
C GLY A 85 -7.24 15.46 3.17
N TYR A 86 -8.19 15.10 2.32
CA TYR A 86 -8.58 13.70 2.06
C TYR A 86 -8.03 13.26 0.70
N LYS A 87 -7.41 12.08 0.65
CA LYS A 87 -6.99 11.47 -0.62
C LYS A 87 -8.23 11.06 -1.40
N VAL A 88 -8.37 11.52 -2.64
CA VAL A 88 -9.45 11.08 -3.53
C VAL A 88 -9.03 9.76 -4.16
N LEU A 89 -9.88 8.74 -4.00
CA LEU A 89 -9.78 7.45 -4.68
C LEU A 89 -10.61 7.51 -5.96
N GLY A 90 -10.00 7.20 -7.09
CA GLY A 90 -10.63 7.17 -8.41
C GLY A 90 -9.95 6.16 -9.34
#